data_AF-A0A5C6XTV0-F1
#
_entry.id   AF-A0A5C6XTV0-F1
#
_cell.length_a   1.000
_cell.length_b   1.000
_cell.length_c   1.000
_cell.angle_alpha   90.00
_cell.angle_beta   90.00
_cell.angle_gamma   90.00
#
_symmetry.space_group_name_H-M   'P 1'
#
loop_
_entity.id
_entity.type
_entity.pdbx_description
1 polymer ?
#
loop_
_entity_poly.entity_id
_entity_poly.type
_entity_poly.pdbx_seq_one_letter_code
_entity_poly.pdbx_strand_id
1 'polypeptide(L)'
;MDLNNYRVMWLFVFFDLPTETKKDRRNAQQFRKNLLKDGFTMMQFSVYMRHCASSESADAHEKRIKALLPPYGKVSILRITDKQYGNIMNFWGKVETLKEPPPMQLELF
;
A
#
# COMPACT_ATOMS: atom_id res chain seq x y z
N MET A 1 -21.82 -7.84 22.18
CA MET A 1 -20.35 -7.71 22.11
C MET A 1 -19.91 -8.50 20.90
N ASP A 2 -19.67 -7.86 19.76
CA ASP A 2 -19.31 -8.59 18.55
C ASP A 2 -17.82 -8.99 18.61
N LEU A 3 -17.61 -10.25 18.98
CA LEU A 3 -16.32 -10.95 18.97
C LEU A 3 -15.97 -11.37 17.54
N ASN A 4 -15.77 -10.40 16.64
CA ASN A 4 -15.01 -10.70 15.43
C ASN A 4 -13.52 -10.43 15.73
N ASN A 5 -12.82 -11.49 16.14
CA ASN A 5 -11.38 -11.43 16.48
C ASN A 5 -10.51 -11.12 15.25
N TYR A 6 -11.03 -11.31 14.04
CA TYR A 6 -10.33 -11.02 12.79
C TYR A 6 -10.95 -9.79 12.13
N ARG A 7 -10.45 -8.62 12.51
CA ARG A 7 -10.78 -7.37 11.81
C ARG A 7 -9.91 -7.26 10.57
N VAL A 8 -10.54 -7.25 9.40
CA VAL A 8 -9.88 -6.92 8.13
C VAL A 8 -9.32 -5.50 8.20
N MET A 9 -8.04 -5.37 7.86
CA MET A 9 -7.29 -4.12 7.88
C MET A 9 -6.70 -3.82 6.51
N TRP A 10 -6.41 -2.56 6.28
CA TRP A 10 -5.64 -2.08 5.14
C TRP A 10 -4.43 -1.31 5.66
N LEU A 11 -3.28 -1.56 5.04
CA LEU A 11 -2.06 -0.79 5.27
C LEU A 11 -1.81 0.12 4.09
N PHE A 12 -1.54 1.38 4.36
CA PHE A 12 -1.04 2.36 3.41
C PHE A 12 0.40 2.68 3.77
N VAL A 13 1.28 2.65 2.79
CA VAL A 13 2.68 3.04 2.90
C VAL A 13 2.88 4.26 2.03
N PHE A 14 3.12 5.39 2.69
CA PHE A 14 3.51 6.65 2.07
C PHE A 14 5.01 6.77 2.16
N PHE A 15 5.67 7.20 1.09
CA PHE A 15 7.09 7.46 1.15
C PHE A 15 7.50 8.68 0.36
N ASP A 16 8.58 9.31 0.82
CA ASP A 16 9.30 10.35 0.10
C ASP A 16 10.79 10.01 0.22
N LEU A 17 11.36 9.48 -0.85
CA LEU A 17 12.71 8.93 -0.86
C LEU A 17 13.58 9.74 -1.83
N PRO A 18 14.84 10.03 -1.47
CA PRO A 18 15.73 10.78 -2.35
C PRO A 18 15.97 10.02 -3.66
N THR A 19 16.13 10.76 -4.76
CA THR A 19 16.40 10.19 -6.09
C THR A 19 17.50 10.91 -6.87
N GLU A 20 18.24 11.81 -6.24
CA GLU A 20 19.27 12.65 -6.88
C GLU A 20 20.50 11.85 -7.32
N THR A 21 21.00 10.95 -6.46
CA THR A 21 22.17 10.13 -6.78
C THR A 21 21.78 8.76 -7.33
N LYS A 22 22.70 8.11 -8.06
CA LYS A 22 22.52 6.72 -8.51
C LYS A 22 22.25 5.77 -7.34
N LYS A 23 22.87 6.01 -6.19
CA LYS A 23 22.70 5.20 -4.97
C LYS A 23 21.29 5.39 -4.39
N ASP A 24 20.81 6.62 -4.32
CA ASP A 24 19.48 6.92 -3.78
C ASP A 24 18.38 6.35 -4.67
N ARG A 25 18.50 6.49 -6.01
CA ARG A 25 17.58 5.83 -6.96
C ARG A 25 17.54 4.33 -6.78
N ARG A 26 18.70 3.68 -6.58
CA ARG A 26 18.76 2.24 -6.35
C ARG A 26 18.05 1.86 -5.05
N ASN A 27 18.25 2.62 -3.96
CA ASN A 27 17.58 2.39 -2.68
C ASN A 27 16.06 2.57 -2.79
N ALA A 28 15.59 3.65 -3.44
CA ALA A 28 14.17 3.91 -3.67
C ALA A 28 13.52 2.81 -4.52
N GLN A 29 14.17 2.39 -5.60
CA GLN A 29 13.70 1.28 -6.44
C GLN A 29 13.67 -0.04 -5.66
N GLN A 30 14.66 -0.30 -4.82
CA GLN A 30 14.70 -1.51 -4.00
C GLN A 30 13.58 -1.53 -2.97
N PHE A 31 13.33 -0.41 -2.28
CA PHE A 31 12.21 -0.28 -1.34
C PHE A 31 10.87 -0.57 -2.03
N ARG A 32 10.62 0.08 -3.18
CA ARG A 32 9.43 -0.17 -3.99
C ARG A 32 9.31 -1.64 -4.41
N LYS A 33 10.39 -2.25 -4.90
CA LYS A 33 10.40 -3.67 -5.29
C LYS A 33 10.07 -4.59 -4.12
N ASN A 34 10.54 -4.26 -2.92
CA ASN A 34 10.24 -5.04 -1.72
C ASN A 34 8.77 -4.91 -1.32
N LEU A 35 8.17 -3.72 -1.42
CA LEU A 35 6.72 -3.54 -1.21
C LEU A 35 5.89 -4.41 -2.17
N LEU A 36 6.22 -4.39 -3.47
CA LEU A 36 5.54 -5.20 -4.47
C LEU A 36 5.67 -6.71 -4.19
N LYS A 37 6.88 -7.16 -3.82
CA LYS A 37 7.12 -8.56 -3.42
C LYS A 37 6.35 -8.96 -2.17
N ASP A 38 6.15 -8.01 -1.25
CA ASP A 38 5.36 -8.20 -0.04
C ASP A 38 3.84 -8.08 -0.30
N GLY A 39 3.44 -7.97 -1.57
CA GLY A 39 2.06 -7.94 -2.03
C GLY A 39 1.34 -6.63 -1.75
N PHE A 40 2.07 -5.51 -1.70
CA PHE A 40 1.48 -4.18 -1.79
C PHE A 40 1.19 -3.84 -3.26
N THR A 41 0.08 -3.16 -3.49
CA THR A 41 -0.31 -2.63 -4.80
C THR A 41 -0.12 -1.12 -4.80
N MET A 42 0.34 -0.56 -5.91
CA MET A 42 0.45 0.89 -6.07
C MET A 42 -0.94 1.51 -6.15
N MET A 43 -1.24 2.48 -5.28
CA MET A 43 -2.50 3.23 -5.33
C MET A 43 -2.30 4.55 -6.09
N GLN A 44 -1.25 5.29 -5.75
CA GLN A 44 -0.83 6.53 -6.40
C GLN A 44 0.70 6.64 -6.36
N PHE A 45 1.27 7.68 -6.96
CA PHE A 45 2.71 7.93 -6.83
C PHE A 45 3.11 8.02 -5.36
N SER A 46 4.11 7.20 -5.01
CA SER A 46 4.63 7.06 -3.66
C SER A 46 3.62 6.65 -2.56
N VAL A 47 2.47 6.09 -2.95
CA VAL A 47 1.46 5.53 -2.05
C VAL A 47 1.13 4.11 -2.46
N TYR A 48 1.36 3.16 -1.56
CA TYR A 48 1.15 1.74 -1.78
C TYR A 48 0.21 1.20 -0.72
N MET A 49 -0.69 0.30 -1.09
CA MET A 49 -1.69 -0.24 -0.18
C MET A 49 -1.71 -1.77 -0.18
N ARG A 50 -2.13 -2.36 0.95
CA ARG A 50 -2.26 -3.81 1.11
C ARG A 50 -3.45 -4.17 1.99
N HIS A 51 -4.31 -5.05 1.47
CA HIS A 51 -5.33 -5.72 2.24
C HIS A 51 -4.71 -6.78 3.17
N CYS A 52 -5.11 -6.77 4.43
CA CYS A 52 -4.69 -7.70 5.47
C CYS A 52 -5.94 -8.36 6.06
N ALA A 53 -6.01 -9.71 6.00
CA ALA A 53 -7.15 -10.46 6.50
C ALA A 53 -7.36 -10.34 8.03
N SER A 54 -6.36 -9.87 8.77
CA SER A 54 -6.44 -9.62 10.21
C SER A 54 -5.49 -8.52 10.68
N SER A 55 -5.66 -8.08 11.93
CA SER A 55 -4.75 -7.13 12.58
C SER A 55 -3.34 -7.71 12.77
N GLU A 56 -3.23 -9.01 13.10
CA GLU A 56 -1.94 -9.71 13.28
C GLU A 56 -1.18 -9.80 11.94
N SER A 57 -1.90 -10.02 10.84
CA SER A 57 -1.33 -9.95 9.49
C SER A 57 -0.77 -8.56 9.21
N ALA A 58 -1.53 -7.51 9.55
CA ALA A 58 -1.06 -6.13 9.42
C ALA A 58 0.20 -5.87 10.29
N ASP A 59 0.26 -6.37 11.53
CA ASP A 59 1.44 -6.24 12.40
C ASP A 59 2.69 -6.86 11.78
N ALA A 60 2.54 -8.04 11.16
CA ALA A 60 3.65 -8.74 10.51
C ALA A 60 4.17 -7.96 9.29
N HIS A 61 3.30 -7.30 8.54
CA HIS A 61 3.68 -6.48 7.39
C HIS A 61 4.31 -5.14 7.80
N GLU A 62 3.80 -4.48 8.83
CA GLU A 62 4.42 -3.27 9.39
C GLU A 62 5.85 -3.51 9.87
N LYS A 63 6.07 -4.62 10.61
CA LYS A 63 7.42 -5.02 11.05
C LYS A 63 8.36 -5.25 9.87
N ARG A 64 7.89 -5.90 8.81
CA ARG A 64 8.66 -6.09 7.58
C ARG A 64 9.01 -4.77 6.91
N ILE A 65 8.06 -3.85 6.74
CA ILE A 65 8.32 -2.54 6.15
C ILE A 65 9.38 -1.78 6.95
N LYS A 66 9.28 -1.79 8.28
CA LYS A 66 10.24 -1.14 9.17
C LYS A 66 11.65 -1.71 9.01
N ALA A 67 11.79 -3.02 8.80
CA ALA A 67 13.08 -3.67 8.57
C ALA A 67 13.66 -3.37 7.17
N LEU A 68 12.82 -2.97 6.22
CA LEU A 68 13.20 -2.71 4.83
C LEU A 68 13.48 -1.23 4.53
N LEU A 69 13.46 -0.36 5.56
CA LEU A 69 13.61 1.07 5.38
C LEU A 69 14.94 1.41 4.67
N PRO A 70 14.91 2.31 3.67
CA PRO A 70 16.12 2.84 3.08
C PRO A 70 16.88 3.71 4.09
N PRO A 71 18.19 3.98 3.86
CA PRO A 71 19.00 4.77 4.78
C PRO A 71 18.56 6.25 4.89
N TYR A 72 17.85 6.76 3.87
CA TYR A 72 17.40 8.15 3.80
C TYR A 72 15.97 8.23 3.26
N GLY A 73 15.33 9.36 3.49
CA GLY A 73 13.94 9.62 3.13
C GLY A 73 12.99 9.38 4.31
N LYS A 74 11.70 9.57 4.04
CA LYS A 74 10.62 9.42 5.00
C LYS A 74 9.67 8.33 4.53
N VAL A 75 9.29 7.45 5.45
CA VAL A 75 8.24 6.45 5.23
C VAL A 75 7.23 6.57 6.35
N SER A 76 5.95 6.64 6.02
CA SER A 76 4.84 6.66 6.97
C SER A 76 3.91 5.50 6.67
N ILE A 77 3.40 4.84 7.71
CA ILE A 77 2.43 3.75 7.57
C ILE A 77 1.13 4.18 8.24
N LEU A 78 0.02 4.01 7.54
CA LEU A 78 -1.32 4.20 8.08
C LEU A 78 -2.07 2.86 8.01
N ARG A 79 -2.58 2.42 9.16
CA ARG A 79 -3.48 1.27 9.26
C ARG A 79 -4.92 1.77 9.38
N ILE A 80 -5.80 1.29 8.52
CA ILE A 80 -7.24 1.57 8.58
C ILE A 80 -8.04 0.28 8.52
N THR A 81 -9.27 0.30 9.03
CA THR A 81 -10.22 -0.80 8.88
C THR A 81 -10.77 -0.88 7.45
N ASP A 82 -11.28 -2.04 7.07
CA ASP A 82 -11.98 -2.22 5.79
C ASP A 82 -13.12 -1.22 5.58
N LYS A 83 -13.89 -0.93 6.63
CA LYS A 83 -14.94 0.09 6.60
C LYS A 83 -14.40 1.49 6.31
N GLN A 84 -13.27 1.87 6.88
CA GLN A 84 -12.63 3.16 6.61
C GLN A 84 -12.05 3.22 5.19
N TYR A 85 -11.50 2.11 4.69
CA TYR A 85 -11.04 1.99 3.32
C TYR A 85 -12.18 2.20 2.32
N GLY A 86 -13.35 1.58 2.55
CA GLY A 86 -14.53 1.78 1.72
C GLY A 86 -15.06 3.22 1.69
N ASN A 87 -14.68 4.05 2.67
CA ASN A 87 -15.05 5.47 2.74
C ASN A 87 -14.05 6.40 2.02
N ILE A 88 -13.01 5.86 1.35
CA ILE A 88 -12.06 6.68 0.60
C ILE A 88 -12.77 7.36 -0.57
N MET A 89 -12.71 8.69 -0.59
CA MET A 89 -13.20 9.50 -1.69
C MET A 89 -12.07 9.73 -2.69
N ASN A 90 -12.29 9.30 -3.94
CA ASN A 90 -11.35 9.49 -5.03
C ASN A 90 -11.86 10.58 -5.97
N PHE A 91 -11.00 11.53 -6.31
CA PHE A 91 -11.28 12.62 -7.25
C PHE A 91 -10.23 12.60 -8.36
N TRP A 92 -10.68 12.76 -9.60
CA TRP A 92 -9.80 12.81 -10.77
C TRP A 92 -9.78 14.23 -11.36
N GLY A 93 -8.71 14.54 -12.09
CA GLY A 93 -8.62 15.79 -12.85
C GLY A 93 -9.73 15.90 -13.89
N LYS A 94 -10.02 17.12 -14.33
CA LYS A 94 -11.09 17.42 -15.32
C LYS A 94 -10.77 16.98 -16.75
N VAL A 95 -9.54 16.51 -17.00
CA VAL A 95 -9.12 15.98 -18.29
C VAL A 95 -9.37 14.48 -18.27
N GLU A 96 -10.08 13.98 -19.28
CA GLU A 96 -10.46 12.58 -19.39
C GLU A 96 -9.20 11.70 -19.51
N THR A 97 -8.92 10.92 -18.48
CA THR A 97 -7.87 9.89 -18.51
C THR A 97 -8.52 8.55 -18.86
N LEU A 98 -7.82 7.72 -19.65
CA LEU A 98 -8.23 6.33 -19.90
C LEU A 98 -8.51 5.66 -18.56
N LYS A 99 -9.76 5.24 -18.34
CA LYS A 99 -10.14 4.50 -17.12
C LYS A 99 -9.46 3.14 -17.17
N GLU A 100 -8.96 2.67 -16.02
CA GLU A 100 -8.52 1.29 -15.92
C GLU A 100 -9.70 0.37 -16.29
N PRO A 101 -9.45 -0.72 -17.04
CA PRO A 101 -10.50 -1.68 -17.35
C PRO A 101 -11.08 -2.20 -16.03
N PRO A 102 -12.40 -2.43 -15.97
CA PRO A 102 -13.01 -3.00 -14.78
C PRO A 102 -12.33 -4.35 -14.45
N PRO A 103 -12.23 -4.71 -13.16
CA PRO A 103 -11.67 -6.00 -12.78
C PRO A 103 -12.45 -7.10 -13.49
N MET A 104 -11.73 -8.02 -14.14
CA MET A 104 -12.32 -9.14 -14.84
C MET A 104 -13.08 -10.01 -13.82
N GLN A 105 -14.40 -10.14 -14.01
CA GLN A 105 -15.23 -11.00 -13.18
C GLN A 105 -14.80 -12.45 -13.42
N LEU A 106 -14.28 -13.10 -12.39
CA LEU A 106 -13.94 -14.51 -12.43
C LEU A 106 -15.23 -15.31 -12.23
N GLU A 107 -15.69 -16.00 -13.27
CA GLU A 107 -16.74 -17.00 -13.11
C GLU A 107 -16.15 -18.24 -12.43
N LEU A 108 -16.71 -18.60 -11.27
CA LEU A 108 -16.46 -19.87 -10.63
C LEU A 108 -17.41 -20.89 -11.26
N PHE A 109 -16.89 -21.67 -12.21
CA PHE A 109 -17.60 -22.82 -12.80
C PHE A 109 -17.52 -24.05 -11.89
#